data_AF-A0A7V5GS53-F1
#
_entry.id   AF-A0A7V5GS53-F1
#
_cell.length_a   1.000
_cell.length_b   1.000
_cell.length_c   1.000
_cell.angle_alpha   90.00
_cell.angle_beta   90.00
_cell.angle_gamma   90.00
#
_symmetry.space_group_name_H-M   'P 1'
#
loop_
_entity.id
_entity.type
_entity.pdbx_description
1 polymer ?
#
loop_
_entity_poly.entity_id
_entity_poly.type
_entity_poly.pdbx_seq_one_letter_code
_entity_poly.pdbx_strand_id
1 'polypeptide(L)'
;ERKKIKLAQILVFSGSLVASLGIFQFLLQFTLGVSKTFNLWANYVIMPFLGNTFGKVVIANPSWLVKISSLTYLRAIAIFPDPHMLALFLGMLFPLAVALALKERKKRWIIASCVIFLADLLTFSRGGYLGLLAGFIFLLFIFRKIIVSRYKMVLFLTSVAIFLILITPNPLASRFFSSFNLKEGSNEGRITMWEKAVETIKNYPLLGVGIGNFPLEVNSLVNYRVPIYAHNTYLDIASESGILASFAWIGILVSAWGAFLKRAKKNVIYLGAALSLIIFATHSLVETGIYSPVVLTLLLLILSLNNFKKQC
;
A
#
# COMPACT_ATOMS: atom_id res chain seq x y z
N GLU A 1 -9.84 -16.12 -20.91
CA GLU A 1 -8.69 -16.46 -20.04
C GLU A 1 -7.42 -15.64 -20.34
N ARG A 2 -7.02 -15.51 -21.61
CA ARG A 2 -5.75 -14.88 -22.01
C ARG A 2 -5.62 -13.40 -21.63
N LYS A 3 -6.69 -12.60 -21.80
CA LYS A 3 -6.69 -11.14 -21.50
C LYS A 3 -6.41 -10.84 -20.01
N LYS A 4 -7.07 -11.53 -19.06
CA LYS A 4 -6.84 -11.36 -17.61
C LYS A 4 -5.39 -11.66 -17.19
N ILE A 5 -4.80 -12.72 -17.75
CA ILE A 5 -3.40 -13.09 -17.46
C ILE A 5 -2.50 -12.00 -18.02
N LYS A 6 -2.71 -11.57 -19.27
CA LYS A 6 -1.93 -10.51 -19.89
C LYS A 6 -1.98 -9.21 -19.09
N LEU A 7 -3.14 -8.82 -18.56
CA LEU A 7 -3.26 -7.66 -17.68
C LEU A 7 -2.42 -7.83 -16.40
N ALA A 8 -2.56 -8.96 -15.70
CA ALA A 8 -1.75 -9.24 -14.51
C ALA A 8 -0.24 -9.24 -14.83
N GLN A 9 0.17 -9.81 -15.96
CA GLN A 9 1.56 -9.80 -16.41
C GLN A 9 2.08 -8.38 -16.61
N ILE A 10 1.31 -7.50 -17.27
CA ILE A 10 1.69 -6.11 -17.49
C ILE A 10 1.84 -5.39 -16.15
N LEU A 11 0.85 -5.50 -15.26
CA LEU A 11 0.85 -4.87 -13.94
C LEU A 11 2.06 -5.30 -13.10
N VAL A 12 2.33 -6.61 -13.04
CA VAL A 12 3.46 -7.14 -12.26
C VAL A 12 4.79 -6.78 -12.90
N PHE A 13 4.90 -6.79 -14.23
CA PHE A 13 6.11 -6.36 -14.91
C PHE A 13 6.41 -4.88 -14.65
N SER A 14 5.44 -3.98 -14.83
CA SER A 14 5.62 -2.56 -14.52
C SER A 14 5.95 -2.33 -13.04
N GLY A 15 5.26 -3.03 -12.14
CA GLY A 15 5.56 -2.99 -10.70
C GLY A 15 6.97 -3.45 -10.37
N SER A 16 7.46 -4.49 -11.04
CA SER A 16 8.84 -4.98 -10.84
C SER A 16 9.90 -4.01 -11.33
N LEU A 17 9.64 -3.24 -12.39
CA LEU A 17 10.55 -2.17 -12.84
C LEU A 17 10.60 -1.02 -11.83
N VAL A 18 9.44 -0.60 -11.34
CA VAL A 18 9.33 0.42 -10.27
C VAL A 18 10.03 -0.05 -9.00
N ALA A 19 9.82 -1.31 -8.60
CA ALA A 19 10.45 -1.90 -7.43
C ALA A 19 11.99 -1.97 -7.58
N SER A 20 12.49 -2.39 -8.74
CA SER A 20 13.93 -2.37 -9.04
C SER A 20 14.51 -0.96 -8.94
N LEU A 21 13.80 0.06 -9.45
CA LEU A 21 14.23 1.45 -9.33
C LEU A 21 14.26 1.92 -7.86
N GLY A 22 13.27 1.54 -7.06
CA GLY A 22 13.25 1.83 -5.62
C GLY A 22 14.37 1.16 -4.84
N ILE A 23 14.70 -0.09 -5.18
CA ILE A 23 15.87 -0.80 -4.61
C ILE A 23 17.17 -0.11 -5.04
N PHE A 24 17.31 0.24 -6.31
CA PHE A 24 18.49 0.95 -6.82
C PHE A 24 18.68 2.30 -6.10
N GLN A 25 17.61 3.09 -5.99
CA GLN A 25 17.60 4.34 -5.23
C GLN A 25 18.02 4.10 -3.77
N PHE A 26 17.44 3.10 -3.11
CA PHE A 26 17.78 2.76 -1.73
C PHE A 26 19.26 2.40 -1.60
N LEU A 27 19.81 1.61 -2.52
CA LEU A 27 21.21 1.17 -2.46
C LEU A 27 22.21 2.29 -2.77
N LEU A 28 21.82 3.26 -3.60
CA LEU A 28 22.66 4.40 -3.97
C LEU A 28 23.11 5.24 -2.76
N GLN A 29 22.32 5.25 -1.68
CA GLN A 29 22.66 5.96 -0.45
C GLN A 29 23.92 5.44 0.25
N PHE A 30 24.28 4.17 0.04
CA PHE A 30 25.46 3.56 0.66
C PHE A 30 26.75 3.89 -0.08
N THR A 31 26.67 4.37 -1.32
CA THR A 31 27.83 4.79 -2.12
C THR A 31 27.99 6.31 -2.13
N LEU A 32 26.89 7.06 -2.31
CA LEU A 32 26.92 8.53 -2.40
C LEU A 32 26.64 9.23 -1.07
N GLY A 33 26.12 8.51 -0.07
CA GLY A 33 25.57 9.08 1.15
C GLY A 33 24.12 9.56 0.99
N VAL A 34 23.42 9.65 2.13
CA VAL A 34 21.99 9.98 2.19
C VAL A 34 21.68 11.34 1.58
N SER A 35 22.43 12.38 1.94
CA SER A 35 22.18 13.76 1.47
C SER A 35 22.37 13.91 -0.05
N LYS A 36 23.46 13.38 -0.62
CA LYS A 36 23.69 13.42 -2.08
C LYS A 36 22.62 12.63 -2.83
N THR A 37 22.27 11.45 -2.32
CA THR A 37 21.22 10.61 -2.92
C THR A 37 19.87 11.30 -2.88
N PHE A 38 19.51 11.92 -1.75
CA PHE A 38 18.28 12.69 -1.60
C PHE A 38 18.21 13.81 -2.64
N ASN A 39 19.25 14.65 -2.74
CA ASN A 39 19.27 15.79 -3.66
C ASN A 39 19.24 15.35 -5.13
N LEU A 40 19.96 14.27 -5.47
CA LEU A 40 19.92 13.70 -6.81
C LEU A 40 18.50 13.22 -7.15
N TRP A 41 17.88 12.46 -6.24
CA TRP A 41 16.55 11.92 -6.48
C TRP A 41 15.47 13.01 -6.54
N ALA A 42 15.52 13.98 -5.65
CA ALA A 42 14.61 15.12 -5.61
C ALA A 42 14.62 15.90 -6.93
N ASN A 43 15.80 16.26 -7.43
CA ASN A 43 15.95 17.15 -8.58
C ASN A 43 15.80 16.42 -9.92
N TYR A 44 16.31 15.19 -10.03
CA TYR A 44 16.39 14.49 -11.33
C TYR A 44 15.36 13.39 -11.53
N VAL A 45 14.68 12.93 -10.48
CA VAL A 45 13.65 11.89 -10.58
C VAL A 45 12.29 12.44 -10.16
N ILE A 46 12.18 13.02 -8.98
CA ILE A 46 10.88 13.42 -8.44
C ILE A 46 10.34 14.68 -9.12
N MET A 47 11.15 15.72 -9.29
CA MET A 47 10.69 16.95 -9.96
C MET A 47 10.18 16.70 -11.39
N PRO A 48 10.88 15.93 -12.26
CA PRO A 48 10.38 15.66 -13.60
C PRO A 48 9.11 14.80 -13.64
N PHE A 49 8.99 13.80 -12.75
CA PHE A 49 7.84 12.87 -12.75
C PHE A 49 6.58 13.45 -12.11
N LEU A 50 6.73 14.27 -11.06
CA LEU A 50 5.60 14.88 -10.35
C LEU A 50 5.24 16.27 -10.86
N GLY A 51 6.12 16.89 -11.65
CA GLY A 51 6.00 18.27 -12.10
C GLY A 51 6.38 19.29 -11.00
N ASN A 52 6.61 20.53 -11.44
CA ASN A 52 7.18 21.57 -10.58
C ASN A 52 6.34 21.91 -9.34
N THR A 53 5.01 21.98 -9.47
CA THR A 53 4.15 22.41 -8.36
C THR A 53 4.06 21.34 -7.29
N PHE A 54 3.72 20.10 -7.66
CA PHE A 54 3.58 19.00 -6.71
C PHE A 54 4.94 18.53 -6.17
N GLY A 55 5.96 18.46 -7.03
CA GLY A 55 7.33 18.11 -6.65
C GLY A 55 7.90 19.04 -5.58
N LYS A 56 7.69 20.36 -5.69
CA LYS A 56 8.12 21.33 -4.65
C LYS A 56 7.45 21.07 -3.29
N VAL A 57 6.15 20.78 -3.26
CA VAL A 57 5.43 20.49 -2.03
C VAL A 57 5.96 19.22 -1.36
N VAL A 58 6.22 18.18 -2.17
CA VAL A 58 6.78 16.90 -1.71
C VAL A 58 8.19 17.09 -1.14
N ILE A 59 9.06 17.83 -1.83
CA ILE A 59 10.43 18.08 -1.39
C ILE A 59 10.47 18.96 -0.13
N ALA A 60 9.52 19.88 0.01
CA ALA A 60 9.41 20.73 1.20
C ALA A 60 8.90 19.97 2.44
N ASN A 61 8.15 18.88 2.25
CA ASN A 61 7.58 18.07 3.34
C ASN A 61 7.87 16.56 3.16
N PRO A 62 9.15 16.14 3.09
CA PRO A 62 9.48 14.80 2.69
C PRO A 62 9.31 13.81 3.85
N SER A 63 8.54 12.74 3.63
CA SER A 63 8.47 11.57 4.52
C SER A 63 9.50 10.48 4.15
N TRP A 64 10.52 10.86 3.37
CA TRP A 64 11.47 9.95 2.72
C TRP A 64 12.56 9.43 3.64
N LEU A 65 12.83 10.11 4.76
CA LEU A 65 13.85 9.69 5.71
C LEU A 65 13.22 8.87 6.84
N VAL A 66 13.93 7.84 7.28
CA VAL A 66 13.58 7.06 8.47
C VAL A 66 14.78 6.98 9.39
N LYS A 67 14.57 7.31 10.67
CA LYS A 67 15.56 7.08 11.72
C LYS A 67 15.37 5.67 12.27
N ILE A 68 16.42 4.87 12.19
CA ILE A 68 16.45 3.50 12.70
C ILE A 68 17.65 3.42 13.64
N SER A 69 17.34 3.28 14.93
CA SER A 69 18.34 3.40 16.00
C SER A 69 19.04 4.77 15.93
N SER A 70 20.36 4.80 15.72
CA SER A 70 21.16 6.03 15.59
C SER A 70 21.34 6.51 14.15
N LEU A 71 20.96 5.71 13.15
CA LEU A 71 21.22 5.99 11.74
C LEU A 71 19.97 6.48 11.02
N THR A 72 20.16 7.40 10.07
CA THR A 72 19.09 7.88 9.20
C THR A 72 19.27 7.28 7.83
N TYR A 73 18.20 6.68 7.29
CA TYR A 73 18.19 6.08 5.98
C TYR A 73 17.18 6.78 5.07
N LEU A 74 17.51 6.86 3.79
CA LEU A 74 16.55 7.16 2.75
C LEU A 74 15.70 5.91 2.48
N ARG A 75 14.38 6.04 2.58
CA ARG A 75 13.40 4.99 2.29
C ARG A 75 13.27 4.80 0.78
N ALA A 76 12.91 3.60 0.33
CA ALA A 76 12.57 3.38 -1.08
C ALA A 76 11.30 4.17 -1.43
N ILE A 77 11.37 4.99 -2.48
CA ILE A 77 10.28 5.80 -3.05
C ILE A 77 10.12 5.63 -4.56
N ALA A 78 11.19 5.21 -5.27
CA ALA A 78 11.20 5.10 -6.74
C ALA A 78 10.76 6.43 -7.40
N ILE A 79 9.57 6.46 -8.02
CA ILE A 79 8.97 7.65 -8.67
C ILE A 79 7.75 8.19 -7.89
N PHE A 80 7.48 7.67 -6.70
CA PHE A 80 6.33 8.06 -5.89
C PHE A 80 6.65 9.29 -5.04
N PRO A 81 5.63 10.11 -4.71
CA PRO A 81 5.80 11.28 -3.84
C PRO A 81 6.26 10.88 -2.44
N ASP A 82 5.93 9.68 -1.98
CA ASP A 82 6.27 9.21 -0.65
C ASP A 82 6.37 7.67 -0.62
N PRO A 83 7.08 7.11 0.37
CA PRO A 83 7.26 5.67 0.52
C PRO A 83 5.98 4.93 0.91
N HIS A 84 4.96 5.58 1.48
CA HIS A 84 3.72 4.93 1.87
C HIS A 84 2.88 4.58 0.64
N MET A 85 2.84 5.49 -0.34
CA MET A 85 2.19 5.25 -1.64
C MET A 85 2.89 4.17 -2.45
N LEU A 86 4.23 4.16 -2.45
CA LEU A 86 4.99 3.06 -3.08
C LEU A 86 4.67 1.72 -2.40
N ALA A 87 4.64 1.67 -1.08
CA ALA A 87 4.32 0.45 -0.34
C ALA A 87 2.89 -0.04 -0.60
N LEU A 88 1.91 0.87 -0.68
CA LEU A 88 0.56 0.47 -1.05
C LEU A 88 0.50 -0.10 -2.46
N PHE A 89 1.15 0.57 -3.42
CA PHE A 89 1.21 0.13 -4.81
C PHE A 89 1.87 -1.25 -4.96
N LEU A 90 3.06 -1.44 -4.36
CA LEU A 90 3.80 -2.71 -4.40
C LEU A 90 3.09 -3.81 -3.62
N GLY A 91 2.56 -3.49 -2.44
CA GLY A 91 1.76 -4.41 -1.63
C GLY A 91 0.55 -4.95 -2.39
N MET A 92 -0.18 -4.11 -3.13
CA MET A 92 -1.27 -4.60 -3.98
C MET A 92 -0.80 -5.48 -5.14
N LEU A 93 0.39 -5.26 -5.69
CA LEU A 93 0.92 -6.07 -6.79
C LEU A 93 1.57 -7.39 -6.33
N PHE A 94 2.08 -7.45 -5.11
CA PHE A 94 2.80 -8.61 -4.60
C PHE A 94 1.99 -9.93 -4.67
N PRO A 95 0.73 -10.00 -4.21
CA PRO A 95 -0.07 -11.22 -4.34
C PRO A 95 -0.34 -11.62 -5.80
N LEU A 96 -0.45 -10.65 -6.72
CA LEU A 96 -0.60 -10.93 -8.15
C LEU A 96 0.70 -11.50 -8.75
N ALA A 97 1.85 -11.00 -8.33
CA ALA A 97 3.15 -11.51 -8.74
C ALA A 97 3.33 -12.97 -8.29
N VAL A 98 3.01 -13.26 -7.03
CA VAL A 98 3.03 -14.63 -6.48
C VAL A 98 2.03 -15.53 -7.23
N ALA A 99 0.83 -15.04 -7.51
CA ALA A 99 -0.17 -15.80 -8.27
C ALA A 99 0.30 -16.12 -9.70
N LEU A 100 0.98 -15.20 -10.39
CA LEU A 100 1.61 -15.47 -11.70
C LEU A 100 2.75 -16.47 -11.59
N ALA A 101 3.59 -16.38 -10.56
CA ALA A 101 4.67 -17.33 -10.32
C ALA A 101 4.12 -18.75 -10.12
N LEU A 102 3.06 -18.91 -9.34
CA LEU A 102 2.39 -20.20 -9.12
C LEU A 102 1.69 -20.73 -10.38
N LYS A 103 1.06 -19.84 -11.17
CA LYS A 103 0.30 -20.22 -12.36
C LYS A 103 1.18 -20.57 -13.55
N GLU A 104 2.16 -19.73 -13.88
CA GLU A 104 3.02 -19.90 -15.06
C GLU A 104 4.31 -20.65 -14.78
N ARG A 105 4.75 -20.71 -13.51
CA ARG A 105 6.00 -21.37 -13.08
C ARG A 105 7.27 -20.88 -13.78
N LYS A 106 7.24 -19.64 -14.30
CA LYS A 106 8.41 -19.00 -14.93
C LYS A 106 9.25 -18.26 -13.91
N LYS A 107 10.58 -18.44 -13.95
CA LYS A 107 11.55 -17.79 -13.05
C LYS A 107 11.35 -16.28 -12.96
N ARG A 108 11.04 -15.60 -14.08
CA ARG A 108 10.80 -14.15 -14.12
C ARG A 108 9.74 -13.66 -13.13
N TRP A 109 8.68 -14.44 -12.87
CA TRP A 109 7.62 -14.04 -11.96
C TRP A 109 7.98 -14.31 -10.49
N ILE A 110 8.84 -15.30 -10.24
CA ILE A 110 9.44 -15.51 -8.92
C ILE A 110 10.36 -14.32 -8.61
N ILE A 111 11.25 -13.97 -9.54
CA ILE A 111 12.14 -12.80 -9.41
C ILE A 111 11.32 -11.53 -9.20
N ALA A 112 10.29 -11.28 -10.02
CA ALA A 112 9.41 -10.13 -9.84
C ALA A 112 8.75 -10.10 -8.47
N SER A 113 8.29 -11.25 -7.94
CA SER A 113 7.71 -11.33 -6.59
C SER A 113 8.73 -10.96 -5.51
N CYS A 114 9.96 -11.48 -5.61
CA CYS A 114 11.04 -11.19 -4.66
C CYS A 114 11.45 -9.71 -4.71
N VAL A 115 11.58 -9.15 -5.91
CA VAL A 115 11.96 -7.73 -6.12
C VAL A 115 10.87 -6.80 -5.58
N ILE A 116 9.60 -7.07 -5.88
CA ILE A 116 8.46 -6.30 -5.36
C ILE A 116 8.42 -6.37 -3.83
N PHE A 117 8.54 -7.57 -3.26
CA PHE A 117 8.54 -7.77 -1.81
C PHE A 117 9.69 -7.05 -1.12
N LEU A 118 10.91 -7.16 -1.66
CA LEU A 118 12.08 -6.49 -1.10
C LEU A 118 11.93 -4.97 -1.17
N ALA A 119 11.50 -4.42 -2.31
CA ALA A 119 11.27 -2.98 -2.44
C ALA A 119 10.19 -2.49 -1.47
N ASP A 120 9.10 -3.25 -1.28
CA ASP A 120 8.05 -2.95 -0.31
C ASP A 120 8.60 -2.89 1.12
N LEU A 121 9.45 -3.86 1.51
CA LEU A 121 10.13 -3.84 2.81
C LEU A 121 11.04 -2.61 2.98
N LEU A 122 11.78 -2.24 1.94
CA LEU A 122 12.69 -1.09 1.96
C LEU A 122 11.96 0.26 1.95
N THR A 123 10.64 0.28 1.78
CA THR A 123 9.84 1.50 2.02
C THR A 123 9.76 1.84 3.50
N PHE A 124 10.00 0.90 4.43
CA PHE A 124 9.79 1.08 5.87
C PHE A 124 8.41 1.65 6.24
N SER A 125 7.39 1.40 5.40
CA SER A 125 6.01 1.80 5.64
C SER A 125 5.32 0.82 6.58
N ARG A 126 4.94 1.31 7.76
CA ARG A 126 4.16 0.53 8.74
C ARG A 126 2.83 0.05 8.15
N GLY A 127 2.14 0.90 7.39
CA GLY A 127 0.92 0.53 6.67
C GLY A 127 1.16 -0.56 5.63
N GLY A 128 2.33 -0.56 4.97
CA GLY A 128 2.74 -1.63 4.05
C GLY A 128 2.89 -2.97 4.79
N TYR A 129 3.59 -2.98 5.92
CA TYR A 129 3.81 -4.19 6.72
C TYR A 129 2.51 -4.76 7.28
N LEU A 130 1.65 -3.90 7.85
CA LEU A 130 0.33 -4.30 8.33
C LEU A 130 -0.57 -4.79 7.19
N GLY A 131 -0.46 -4.16 6.03
CA GLY A 131 -1.09 -4.59 4.77
C GLY A 131 -0.73 -6.03 4.42
N LEU A 132 0.57 -6.27 4.20
CA LEU A 132 1.10 -7.59 3.85
C LEU A 132 0.77 -8.65 4.91
N LEU A 133 0.88 -8.30 6.20
CA LEU A 133 0.54 -9.19 7.31
C LEU A 133 -0.94 -9.56 7.28
N ALA A 134 -1.85 -8.60 7.08
CA ALA A 134 -3.28 -8.88 6.95
C ALA A 134 -3.58 -9.79 5.75
N GLY A 135 -2.95 -9.54 4.61
CA GLY A 135 -3.02 -10.42 3.44
C GLY A 135 -2.54 -11.84 3.76
N PHE A 136 -1.43 -11.98 4.48
CA PHE A 136 -0.89 -13.29 4.89
C PHE A 136 -1.78 -14.02 5.89
N ILE A 137 -2.26 -13.35 6.93
CA ILE A 137 -3.20 -13.91 7.92
C ILE A 137 -4.49 -14.37 7.22
N PHE A 138 -5.02 -13.53 6.34
CA PHE A 138 -6.21 -13.85 5.57
C PHE A 138 -6.00 -15.04 4.65
N LEU A 139 -4.83 -15.10 4.00
CA LEU A 139 -4.41 -16.27 3.24
C LEU A 139 -4.52 -17.49 4.15
N LEU A 140 -3.87 -17.55 5.32
CA LEU A 140 -3.95 -18.70 6.24
C LEU A 140 -5.38 -19.13 6.59
N PHE A 141 -6.28 -18.17 6.89
CA PHE A 141 -7.67 -18.47 7.25
C PHE A 141 -8.49 -19.07 6.11
N ILE A 142 -8.46 -18.45 4.92
CA ILE A 142 -9.21 -18.94 3.76
C ILE A 142 -8.59 -20.21 3.20
N PHE A 143 -7.26 -20.27 3.22
CA PHE A 143 -6.51 -21.35 2.63
C PHE A 143 -6.55 -22.64 3.45
N ARG A 144 -6.88 -22.61 4.75
CA ARG A 144 -7.11 -23.84 5.53
C ARG A 144 -8.15 -24.77 4.88
N LYS A 145 -9.10 -24.22 4.11
CA LYS A 145 -10.14 -24.98 3.39
C LYS A 145 -9.85 -25.20 1.89
N ILE A 146 -8.87 -24.51 1.30
CA ILE A 146 -8.63 -24.48 -0.16
C ILE A 146 -7.25 -25.07 -0.53
N ILE A 147 -6.31 -25.16 0.40
CA ILE A 147 -4.94 -25.63 0.13
C ILE A 147 -4.90 -27.10 -0.31
N VAL A 148 -4.22 -27.31 -1.42
CA VAL A 148 -3.63 -28.61 -1.78
C VAL A 148 -2.42 -28.85 -0.89
N SER A 149 -2.36 -29.99 -0.21
CA SER A 149 -1.35 -30.38 0.81
C SER A 149 0.08 -29.84 0.58
N ARG A 150 0.53 -29.80 -0.67
CA ARG A 150 1.84 -29.27 -1.11
C ARG A 150 2.21 -27.84 -0.70
N TYR A 151 1.26 -26.95 -0.39
CA TYR A 151 1.58 -25.55 -0.02
C TYR A 151 1.67 -25.31 1.49
N LYS A 152 1.30 -26.30 2.32
CA LYS A 152 1.37 -26.18 3.79
C LYS A 152 2.81 -25.95 4.27
N MET A 153 3.77 -26.66 3.70
CA MET A 153 5.18 -26.52 4.06
C MET A 153 5.72 -25.12 3.73
N VAL A 154 5.37 -24.58 2.56
CA VAL A 154 5.79 -23.22 2.16
C VAL A 154 5.23 -22.20 3.15
N LEU A 155 3.95 -22.28 3.52
CA LEU A 155 3.35 -21.37 4.50
C LEU A 155 3.96 -21.51 5.88
N PHE A 156 4.26 -22.73 6.31
CA PHE A 156 4.96 -22.97 7.56
C PHE A 156 6.34 -22.30 7.55
N LEU A 157 7.15 -22.54 6.52
CA LEU A 157 8.46 -21.92 6.37
C LEU A 157 8.39 -20.39 6.27
N THR A 158 7.39 -19.83 5.57
CA THR A 158 7.15 -18.38 5.54
C THR A 158 6.79 -17.84 6.92
N SER A 159 5.94 -18.55 7.68
CA SER A 159 5.56 -18.15 9.04
C SER A 159 6.77 -18.16 9.98
N VAL A 160 7.61 -19.21 9.88
CA VAL A 160 8.87 -19.30 10.64
C VAL A 160 9.83 -18.18 10.25
N ALA A 161 9.99 -17.88 8.96
CA ALA A 161 10.84 -16.78 8.51
C ALA A 161 10.36 -15.42 9.03
N ILE A 162 9.06 -15.14 8.97
CA ILE A 162 8.47 -13.91 9.54
C ILE A 162 8.74 -13.85 11.05
N PHE A 163 8.50 -14.95 11.77
CA PHE A 163 8.77 -15.03 13.21
C PHE A 163 10.24 -14.75 13.55
N LEU A 164 11.17 -15.35 12.81
CA LEU A 164 12.61 -15.14 12.99
C LEU A 164 13.03 -13.69 12.71
N ILE A 165 12.47 -13.08 11.65
CA ILE A 165 12.69 -11.66 11.36
C ILE A 165 12.14 -10.79 12.50
N LEU A 166 10.98 -11.10 13.07
CA LEU A 166 10.39 -10.27 14.12
C LEU A 166 11.10 -10.41 15.48
N ILE A 167 11.62 -11.59 15.82
CA ILE A 167 12.31 -11.81 17.11
C ILE A 167 13.76 -11.31 17.10
N THR A 168 14.41 -11.27 15.93
CA THR A 168 15.79 -10.81 15.81
C THR A 168 15.82 -9.27 15.77
N PRO A 169 16.63 -8.58 16.59
CA PRO A 169 16.75 -7.13 16.54
C PRO A 169 17.22 -6.65 15.16
N ASN A 170 16.34 -6.02 14.40
CA ASN A 170 16.67 -5.47 13.08
C ASN A 170 15.78 -4.26 12.71
N PRO A 171 16.17 -3.47 11.70
CA PRO A 171 15.42 -2.31 11.20
C PRO A 171 13.95 -2.56 10.86
N LEU A 172 13.62 -3.74 10.32
CA LEU A 172 12.25 -4.08 9.92
C LEU A 172 11.40 -4.38 11.17
N ALA A 173 11.94 -5.16 12.10
CA ALA A 173 11.28 -5.49 13.35
C ALA A 173 11.01 -4.25 14.21
N SER A 174 11.99 -3.35 14.36
CA SER A 174 11.81 -2.11 15.14
C SER A 174 10.72 -1.22 14.56
N ARG A 175 10.66 -1.10 13.22
CA ARG A 175 9.60 -0.38 12.50
C ARG A 175 8.25 -1.08 12.61
N PHE A 176 8.22 -2.41 12.61
CA PHE A 176 6.99 -3.16 12.81
C PHE A 176 6.42 -2.91 14.21
N PHE A 177 7.22 -3.09 15.27
CA PHE A 177 6.76 -2.88 16.65
C PHE A 177 6.41 -1.42 16.96
N SER A 178 7.08 -0.44 16.34
CA SER A 178 6.70 0.97 16.51
C SER A 178 5.32 1.30 15.91
N SER A 179 4.74 0.41 15.10
CA SER A 179 3.34 0.53 14.66
C SER A 179 2.35 0.46 15.82
N PHE A 180 2.71 -0.24 16.90
CA PHE A 180 1.86 -0.41 18.09
C PHE A 180 2.20 0.57 19.22
N ASN A 181 3.21 1.41 19.05
CA ASN A 181 3.51 2.48 19.99
C ASN A 181 2.65 3.72 19.66
N LEU A 182 1.63 3.97 20.47
CA LEU A 182 0.73 5.11 20.29
C LEU A 182 1.41 6.47 20.54
N LYS A 183 2.50 6.49 21.31
CA LYS A 183 3.31 7.68 21.61
C LYS A 183 4.39 7.97 20.57
N GLU A 184 4.46 7.17 19.50
CA GLU A 184 5.32 7.51 18.37
C GLU A 184 4.68 8.69 17.62
N GLY A 185 5.44 9.76 17.37
CA GLY A 185 4.87 11.04 16.94
C GLY A 185 4.00 10.99 15.68
N SER A 186 4.26 10.07 14.74
CA SER A 186 3.40 9.89 13.57
C SER A 186 2.11 9.14 13.90
N ASN A 187 2.09 8.26 14.90
CA ASN A 187 0.84 7.64 15.39
C ASN A 187 0.02 8.62 16.23
N GLU A 188 0.65 9.39 17.11
CA GLU A 188 -0.01 10.43 17.91
C GLU A 188 -0.69 11.48 17.04
N GLY A 189 0.00 11.95 15.99
CA GLY A 189 -0.61 12.86 15.00
C GLY A 189 -1.81 12.24 14.29
N ARG A 190 -1.77 10.95 13.94
CA ARG A 190 -2.92 10.25 13.36
C ARG A 190 -4.10 10.17 14.33
N ILE A 191 -3.85 9.79 15.59
CA ILE A 191 -4.91 9.69 16.62
C ILE A 191 -5.61 11.03 16.78
N THR A 192 -4.84 12.12 16.90
CA THR A 192 -5.39 13.48 16.98
C THR A 192 -6.27 13.81 15.77
N MET A 193 -5.82 13.46 14.56
CA MET A 193 -6.60 13.68 13.34
C MET A 193 -7.84 12.76 13.25
N TRP A 194 -7.78 11.56 13.80
CA TRP A 194 -8.92 10.64 13.86
C TRP A 194 -9.99 11.12 14.82
N GLU A 195 -9.59 11.67 15.97
CA GLU A 195 -10.53 12.29 16.92
C GLU A 195 -11.30 13.44 16.26
N LYS A 196 -10.58 14.31 15.55
CA LYS A 196 -11.19 15.39 14.76
C LYS A 196 -12.12 14.88 13.65
N ALA A 197 -11.70 13.85 12.92
CA ALA A 197 -12.55 13.23 11.90
C ALA A 197 -13.84 12.66 12.51
N VAL A 198 -13.76 11.98 13.66
CA VAL A 198 -14.93 11.47 14.37
C VAL A 198 -15.85 12.59 14.84
N GLU A 199 -15.30 13.71 15.31
CA GLU A 199 -16.07 14.90 15.66
C GLU A 199 -16.80 15.48 14.43
N THR A 200 -16.10 15.66 13.32
CA THR A 200 -16.70 16.11 12.05
C THR A 200 -17.84 15.18 11.59
N ILE A 201 -17.65 13.86 11.67
CA ILE A 201 -18.68 12.87 11.32
C ILE A 201 -19.91 13.00 12.22
N LYS A 202 -19.74 13.28 13.52
CA LYS A 202 -20.86 13.49 14.44
C LYS A 202 -21.66 14.75 14.09
N ASN A 203 -20.96 15.82 13.68
CA ASN A 203 -21.58 17.09 13.31
C ASN A 203 -22.28 17.02 11.94
N TYR A 204 -21.72 16.26 10.98
CA TYR A 204 -22.22 16.16 9.59
C TYR A 204 -22.37 14.71 9.11
N PRO A 205 -23.21 13.88 9.74
CA PRO A 205 -23.16 12.42 9.58
C PRO A 205 -23.60 11.91 8.21
N LEU A 206 -24.56 12.57 7.55
CA LEU A 206 -25.18 12.04 6.34
C LEU A 206 -24.40 12.37 5.06
N LEU A 207 -24.01 13.63 4.91
CA LEU A 207 -23.39 14.15 3.68
C LEU A 207 -21.94 14.61 3.89
N GLY A 208 -21.45 14.66 5.13
CA GLY A 208 -20.14 15.22 5.44
C GLY A 208 -20.04 16.73 5.18
N VAL A 209 -18.82 17.24 5.24
CA VAL A 209 -18.50 18.67 5.00
C VAL A 209 -18.23 19.01 3.53
N GLY A 210 -18.31 18.03 2.63
CA GLY A 210 -17.94 18.15 1.22
C GLY A 210 -16.48 17.73 0.95
N ILE A 211 -16.24 17.14 -0.22
CA ILE A 211 -14.93 16.63 -0.64
C ILE A 211 -13.88 17.75 -0.65
N GLY A 212 -12.77 17.52 0.05
CA GLY A 212 -11.67 18.47 0.20
C GLY A 212 -11.88 19.56 1.25
N ASN A 213 -12.98 19.56 2.00
CA ASN A 213 -13.25 20.56 3.04
C ASN A 213 -12.84 20.12 4.46
N PHE A 214 -12.41 18.87 4.66
CA PHE A 214 -11.94 18.42 5.97
C PHE A 214 -10.80 19.29 6.55
N PRO A 215 -9.79 19.76 5.78
CA PRO A 215 -8.79 20.70 6.28
C PRO A 215 -9.39 21.99 6.88
N LEU A 216 -10.40 22.56 6.22
CA LEU A 216 -11.04 23.83 6.61
C LEU A 216 -11.89 23.65 7.87
N GLU A 217 -12.56 22.50 8.00
CA GLU A 217 -13.31 22.13 9.21
C GLU A 217 -12.36 21.97 10.41
N VAL A 218 -11.21 21.33 10.21
CA VAL A 218 -10.22 21.09 11.26
C VAL A 218 -9.51 22.39 11.69
N ASN A 219 -9.28 23.30 10.76
CA ASN A 219 -8.64 24.58 11.03
C ASN A 219 -9.08 25.62 10.00
N SER A 220 -9.97 26.52 10.40
CA SER A 220 -10.55 27.56 9.53
C SER A 220 -9.54 28.59 9.02
N LEU A 221 -8.33 28.64 9.60
CA LEU A 221 -7.27 29.57 9.21
C LEU A 221 -6.35 29.03 8.11
N VAL A 222 -6.53 27.76 7.69
CA VAL A 222 -5.71 27.19 6.61
C VAL A 222 -6.23 27.59 5.24
N ASN A 223 -5.31 27.79 4.31
CA ASN A 223 -5.67 28.03 2.92
C ASN A 223 -6.23 26.74 2.27
N TYR A 224 -6.98 26.93 1.18
CA TYR A 224 -7.42 25.82 0.33
C TYR A 224 -6.21 24.96 -0.11
N ARG A 225 -6.32 23.63 0.08
CA ARG A 225 -5.29 22.60 -0.25
C ARG A 225 -4.10 22.47 0.68
N VAL A 226 -4.19 22.88 1.94
CA VAL A 226 -3.21 22.45 2.94
C VAL A 226 -3.34 20.93 3.17
N PRO A 227 -2.23 20.18 3.21
CA PRO A 227 -2.23 18.71 3.29
C PRO A 227 -2.59 18.19 4.70
N ILE A 228 -3.79 18.54 5.18
CA ILE A 228 -4.37 18.05 6.43
C ILE A 228 -5.41 16.98 6.08
N TYR A 229 -5.19 15.75 6.52
CA TYR A 229 -6.11 14.63 6.26
C TYR A 229 -6.10 13.68 7.45
N ALA A 230 -7.11 12.82 7.56
CA ALA A 230 -7.21 11.89 8.67
C ALA A 230 -6.09 10.84 8.64
N HIS A 231 -5.34 10.71 7.53
CA HIS A 231 -4.46 9.57 7.28
C HIS A 231 -5.22 8.23 7.44
N ASN A 232 -6.50 8.22 7.07
CA ASN A 232 -7.38 7.06 7.11
C ASN A 232 -8.48 7.30 6.07
N THR A 233 -8.43 6.53 4.99
CA THR A 233 -9.34 6.69 3.85
C THR A 233 -10.81 6.58 4.27
N TYR A 234 -11.13 5.72 5.25
CA TYR A 234 -12.51 5.53 5.69
C TYR A 234 -13.02 6.73 6.48
N LEU A 235 -12.18 7.30 7.33
CA LEU A 235 -12.51 8.51 8.09
C LEU A 235 -12.60 9.73 7.18
N ASP A 236 -11.72 9.86 6.18
CA ASP A 236 -11.81 10.95 5.21
C ASP A 236 -13.12 10.86 4.40
N ILE A 237 -13.46 9.68 3.87
CA ILE A 237 -14.72 9.49 3.13
C ILE A 237 -15.92 9.80 4.03
N ALA A 238 -15.91 9.33 5.28
CA ALA A 238 -17.00 9.58 6.22
C ALA A 238 -17.12 11.06 6.60
N SER A 239 -16.00 11.76 6.82
CA SER A 239 -15.99 13.16 7.22
C SER A 239 -16.38 14.09 6.06
N GLU A 240 -15.91 13.80 4.85
CA GLU A 240 -16.11 14.66 3.69
C GLU A 240 -17.38 14.33 2.88
N SER A 241 -17.79 13.07 2.82
CA SER A 241 -18.92 12.61 2.00
C SER A 241 -20.02 11.93 2.80
N GLY A 242 -19.85 11.81 4.12
CA GLY A 242 -20.84 11.23 5.03
C GLY A 242 -20.86 9.70 5.06
N ILE A 243 -21.56 9.16 6.04
CA ILE A 243 -21.67 7.71 6.30
C ILE A 243 -22.31 6.95 5.13
N LEU A 244 -23.21 7.59 4.36
CA LEU A 244 -23.81 6.96 3.19
C LEU A 244 -22.76 6.62 2.12
N ALA A 245 -21.82 7.55 1.87
CA ALA A 245 -20.70 7.31 0.98
C ALA A 245 -19.75 6.24 1.54
N SER A 246 -19.52 6.22 2.86
CA SER A 246 -18.72 5.18 3.52
C SER A 246 -19.32 3.78 3.33
N PHE A 247 -20.63 3.62 3.48
CA PHE A 247 -21.30 2.33 3.23
C PHE A 247 -21.22 1.91 1.76
N ALA A 248 -21.40 2.83 0.82
CA ALA A 248 -21.23 2.55 -0.60
C ALA A 248 -19.79 2.10 -0.91
N TRP A 249 -18.80 2.80 -0.36
CA TRP A 249 -17.38 2.47 -0.51
C TRP A 249 -17.04 1.07 0.03
N ILE A 250 -17.45 0.78 1.27
CA ILE A 250 -17.26 -0.54 1.88
C ILE A 250 -17.99 -1.62 1.08
N GLY A 251 -19.22 -1.33 0.62
CA GLY A 251 -20.01 -2.23 -0.22
C GLY A 251 -19.30 -2.60 -1.53
N ILE A 252 -18.64 -1.63 -2.19
CA ILE A 252 -17.83 -1.88 -3.40
C ILE A 252 -16.67 -2.84 -3.08
N LEU A 253 -15.91 -2.56 -2.01
CA LEU A 253 -14.76 -3.39 -1.63
C LEU A 253 -15.19 -4.82 -1.26
N VAL A 254 -16.22 -4.97 -0.42
CA VAL A 254 -16.74 -6.26 0.03
C VAL A 254 -17.34 -7.07 -1.12
N SER A 255 -18.12 -6.44 -1.99
CA SER A 255 -18.72 -7.12 -3.14
C SER A 255 -17.67 -7.59 -4.15
N ALA A 256 -16.68 -6.75 -4.47
CA ALA A 256 -15.57 -7.12 -5.34
C ALA A 256 -14.73 -8.26 -4.76
N TRP A 257 -14.40 -8.17 -3.48
CA TRP A 257 -13.66 -9.21 -2.77
C TRP A 257 -14.41 -10.54 -2.73
N GLY A 258 -15.71 -10.53 -2.40
CA GLY A 258 -16.56 -11.72 -2.43
C GLY A 258 -16.63 -12.36 -3.82
N ALA A 259 -16.67 -11.55 -4.88
CA ALA A 259 -16.63 -12.04 -6.25
C ALA A 259 -15.28 -12.69 -6.61
N PHE A 260 -14.16 -12.11 -6.18
CA PHE A 260 -12.83 -12.70 -6.35
C PHE A 260 -12.69 -14.03 -5.60
N LEU A 261 -13.15 -14.12 -4.35
CA LEU A 261 -13.10 -15.36 -3.57
C LEU A 261 -13.87 -16.51 -4.21
N LYS A 262 -15.08 -16.23 -4.74
CA LYS A 262 -15.87 -17.23 -5.47
C LYS A 262 -15.10 -17.82 -6.65
N ARG A 263 -14.26 -17.01 -7.31
CA ARG A 263 -13.48 -17.41 -8.50
C ARG A 263 -12.07 -17.91 -8.16
N ALA A 264 -11.55 -17.62 -6.97
CA ALA A 264 -10.23 -18.03 -6.49
C ALA A 264 -10.06 -19.56 -6.52
N LYS A 265 -11.13 -20.32 -6.26
CA LYS A 265 -11.14 -21.80 -6.37
C LYS A 265 -10.75 -22.33 -7.75
N LYS A 266 -10.99 -21.53 -8.81
CA LYS A 266 -10.74 -21.91 -10.21
C LYS A 266 -9.48 -21.27 -10.78
N ASN A 267 -8.97 -20.19 -10.19
CA ASN A 267 -7.82 -19.46 -10.71
C ASN A 267 -7.09 -18.71 -9.58
N VAL A 268 -5.81 -19.02 -9.38
CA VAL A 268 -4.98 -18.36 -8.37
C VAL A 268 -4.82 -16.85 -8.60
N ILE A 269 -5.00 -16.35 -9.83
CA ILE A 269 -4.97 -14.90 -10.10
C ILE A 269 -6.09 -14.16 -9.36
N TYR A 270 -7.27 -14.76 -9.22
CA TYR A 270 -8.36 -14.16 -8.45
C TYR A 270 -8.10 -14.20 -6.94
N LEU A 271 -7.36 -15.19 -6.45
CA LEU A 271 -6.86 -15.15 -5.09
C LEU A 271 -5.90 -13.97 -4.90
N GLY A 272 -4.94 -13.80 -5.82
CA GLY A 272 -4.03 -12.65 -5.81
C GLY A 272 -4.81 -11.34 -5.72
N ALA A 273 -5.81 -11.14 -6.57
CA ALA A 273 -6.67 -9.96 -6.54
C ALA A 273 -7.46 -9.79 -5.22
N ALA A 274 -7.99 -10.88 -4.64
CA ALA A 274 -8.66 -10.83 -3.34
C ALA A 274 -7.70 -10.41 -2.22
N LEU A 275 -6.46 -10.91 -2.22
CA LEU A 275 -5.43 -10.53 -1.27
C LEU A 275 -4.98 -9.09 -1.46
N SER A 276 -4.85 -8.63 -2.71
CA SER A 276 -4.57 -7.22 -3.03
C SER A 276 -5.61 -6.28 -2.42
N LEU A 277 -6.91 -6.64 -2.49
CA LEU A 277 -7.97 -5.85 -1.87
C LEU A 277 -7.89 -5.84 -0.34
N ILE A 278 -7.49 -6.95 0.30
CA ILE A 278 -7.26 -6.99 1.74
C ILE A 278 -6.10 -6.06 2.13
N ILE A 279 -4.98 -6.15 1.42
CA ILE A 279 -3.81 -5.28 1.65
C ILE A 279 -4.20 -3.80 1.47
N PHE A 280 -4.93 -3.49 0.41
CA PHE A 280 -5.46 -2.15 0.18
C PHE A 280 -6.35 -1.69 1.34
N ALA A 281 -7.32 -2.51 1.72
CA ALA A 281 -8.29 -2.16 2.75
C ALA A 281 -7.65 -1.92 4.12
N THR A 282 -6.65 -2.72 4.50
CA THR A 282 -5.95 -2.56 5.79
C THR A 282 -4.94 -1.44 5.78
N HIS A 283 -4.18 -1.24 4.69
CA HIS A 283 -3.29 -0.09 4.58
C HIS A 283 -4.10 1.23 4.59
N SER A 284 -5.30 1.24 3.99
CA SER A 284 -6.21 2.40 3.98
C SER A 284 -6.71 2.83 5.36
N LEU A 285 -6.51 2.03 6.42
CA LEU A 285 -6.79 2.44 7.80
C LEU A 285 -5.78 3.46 8.35
N VAL A 286 -4.59 3.52 7.76
CA VAL A 286 -3.48 4.36 8.23
C VAL A 286 -2.90 5.24 7.13
N GLU A 287 -3.53 5.25 5.95
CA GLU A 287 -3.12 6.00 4.78
C GLU A 287 -4.32 6.39 3.89
N THR A 288 -4.12 7.41 3.06
CA THR A 288 -5.17 8.02 2.21
C THR A 288 -4.91 7.78 0.73
N GLY A 289 -4.43 6.58 0.43
CA GLY A 289 -3.91 6.24 -0.90
C GLY A 289 -4.93 6.26 -2.04
N ILE A 290 -6.23 6.26 -1.76
CA ILE A 290 -7.27 6.35 -2.80
C ILE A 290 -7.19 7.67 -3.60
N TYR A 291 -6.72 8.75 -2.99
CA TYR A 291 -6.60 10.05 -3.66
C TYR A 291 -5.36 10.13 -4.56
N SER A 292 -4.46 9.14 -4.50
CA SER A 292 -3.36 9.01 -5.45
C SER A 292 -3.88 8.47 -6.79
N PRO A 293 -3.70 9.20 -7.91
CA PRO A 293 -4.14 8.73 -9.23
C PRO A 293 -3.53 7.38 -9.60
N VAL A 294 -2.29 7.11 -9.18
CA VAL A 294 -1.58 5.85 -9.47
C VAL A 294 -2.20 4.68 -8.72
N VAL A 295 -2.46 4.84 -7.42
CA VAL A 295 -3.06 3.79 -6.59
C VAL A 295 -4.52 3.55 -6.99
N LEU A 296 -5.29 4.62 -7.22
CA LEU A 296 -6.67 4.52 -7.70
C LEU A 296 -6.74 3.78 -9.04
N THR A 297 -5.88 4.15 -9.99
CA THR A 297 -5.81 3.47 -11.29
C THR A 297 -5.47 1.99 -11.12
N LEU A 298 -4.50 1.67 -10.27
CA LEU A 298 -4.15 0.28 -10.00
C LEU A 298 -5.33 -0.48 -9.36
N LEU A 299 -6.02 0.11 -8.38
CA LEU A 299 -7.21 -0.49 -7.77
C LEU A 299 -8.28 -0.78 -8.83
N LEU A 300 -8.61 0.18 -9.69
CA LEU A 300 -9.58 0.01 -10.78
C LEU A 300 -9.17 -1.08 -11.76
N LEU A 301 -7.88 -1.15 -12.12
CA LEU A 301 -7.35 -2.21 -12.99
C LEU A 301 -7.44 -3.59 -12.33
N ILE A 302 -7.19 -3.69 -11.01
CA ILE A 302 -7.37 -4.93 -10.26
C ILE A 302 -8.85 -5.32 -10.24
N LEU A 303 -9.76 -4.40 -9.91
CA LEU A 303 -11.21 -4.63 -9.91
C LEU A 303 -11.70 -5.12 -11.29
N SER A 304 -11.15 -4.57 -12.38
CA SER A 304 -11.49 -4.95 -13.76
C SER A 304 -11.21 -6.43 -14.08
N LEU A 305 -10.33 -7.11 -13.33
CA LEU A 305 -10.06 -8.54 -13.51
C LEU A 305 -11.32 -9.41 -13.38
N ASN A 306 -12.32 -8.93 -12.62
CA ASN A 306 -13.59 -9.61 -12.45
C ASN A 306 -14.52 -9.50 -13.67
N ASN A 307 -14.28 -8.55 -14.57
CA ASN A 307 -15.15 -8.25 -15.71
C ASN A 307 -14.80 -9.07 -16.97
N PHE A 308 -13.66 -9.76 -17.01
CA PHE A 308 -13.34 -10.66 -18.11
C PHE A 308 -14.26 -11.89 -18.09
N LYS A 309 -15.35 -11.84 -18.87
CA LYS A 309 -16.22 -13.00 -19.13
C LYS A 309 -15.40 -14.15 -19.74
N LYS A 310 -15.83 -15.40 -19.48
CA LYS A 310 -15.45 -16.52 -20.35
C LYS A 310 -16.01 -16.17 -21.73
N GLN A 311 -15.15 -16.06 -22.74
CA GLN A 311 -15.62 -16.30 -24.10
C GLN A 311 -16.13 -17.74 -24.07
N CYS A 312 -17.45 -17.89 -24.24
CA CYS A 312 -18.06 -19.18 -24.54
C CYS A 312 -17.46 -19.71 -25.84
#